data_AF-A0A2K9MIS5-F1
#
_entry.id   AF-A0A2K9MIS5-F1
#
_cell.length_a   1.000
_cell.length_b   1.000
_cell.length_c   1.000
_cell.angle_alpha   90.00
_cell.angle_beta   90.00
_cell.angle_gamma   90.00
#
_symmetry.space_group_name_H-M   'P 1'
#
loop_
_entity.id
_entity.type
_entity.pdbx_description
1 polymer ?
#
loop_
_entity_poly.entity_id
_entity_poly.type
_entity_poly.pdbx_seq_one_letter_code
_entity_poly.pdbx_strand_id
1 'polypeptide(L)'
;MQQGYSYRLTEPEGENFADGFDPDLSPAEMLELGVFGGCYMTDCRDEFPAAWFEHSKLSPGKPDDSLNYFGIHASQPLSVWRDKGWLHQDDPRGWFQWYCRYYMGRRHPDDDRQIGRWRAMRRHVGQLRSACDTGDLSCRPRQRQALLHWAYDSRKL
;
A
#
# COMPACT_ATOMS: atom_id res chain seq x y z
N MET A 1 12.52 -8.87 -8.69
CA MET A 1 12.65 -7.42 -8.99
C MET A 1 12.86 -7.17 -10.49
N GLN A 2 12.43 -6.01 -11.02
CA GLN A 2 12.77 -5.55 -12.37
C GLN A 2 14.29 -5.40 -12.52
N GLN A 3 14.84 -5.77 -13.67
CA GLN A 3 16.26 -5.63 -13.95
C GLN A 3 16.47 -4.43 -14.89
N GLY A 4 17.42 -3.55 -14.58
CA GLY A 4 17.78 -2.39 -15.41
C GLY A 4 16.75 -1.26 -15.45
N TYR A 5 15.67 -1.33 -14.67
CA TYR A 5 14.76 -0.19 -14.48
C TYR A 5 15.41 0.86 -13.60
N SER A 6 15.36 2.13 -14.02
CA SER A 6 15.80 3.27 -13.21
C SER A 6 14.82 4.42 -13.40
N TYR A 7 14.75 5.28 -12.39
CA TYR A 7 13.90 6.46 -12.39
C TYR A 7 14.58 7.59 -11.63
N ARG A 8 14.14 8.82 -11.88
CA ARG A 8 14.63 10.01 -11.18
C ARG A 8 13.72 10.32 -9.99
N LEU A 9 14.34 10.68 -8.87
CA LEU A 9 13.67 11.34 -7.75
C LEU A 9 13.74 12.85 -8.00
N THR A 10 12.59 13.49 -8.10
CA THR A 10 12.48 14.93 -8.38
C THR A 10 12.01 15.72 -7.17
N GLU A 11 11.43 15.03 -6.17
CA GLU A 11 10.96 15.63 -4.92
C GLU A 11 11.68 15.00 -3.72
N PRO A 12 11.70 15.66 -2.55
CA PRO A 12 12.18 15.05 -1.31
C PRO A 12 11.29 13.87 -0.88
N GLU A 13 11.86 12.93 -0.13
CA GLU A 13 11.13 11.79 0.42
C GLU A 13 10.00 12.28 1.34
N GLY A 14 8.78 11.80 1.12
CA GLY A 14 7.62 12.13 1.94
C GLY A 14 7.06 13.55 1.75
N GLU A 15 7.55 14.31 0.77
CA GLU A 15 7.17 15.71 0.55
C GLU A 15 6.53 15.98 -0.81
N ASN A 16 5.90 17.15 -0.94
CA ASN A 16 5.32 17.70 -2.18
C ASN A 16 4.32 16.76 -2.86
N PHE A 17 3.41 16.18 -2.09
CA PHE A 17 2.37 15.31 -2.62
C PHE A 17 1.37 16.13 -3.44
N ALA A 18 0.78 15.51 -4.45
CA ALA A 18 -0.24 16.13 -5.29
C ALA A 18 -1.44 16.54 -4.44
N ASP A 19 -2.03 17.69 -4.76
CA ASP A 19 -3.16 18.23 -3.99
C ASP A 19 -4.28 17.21 -3.80
N GLY A 20 -4.67 17.00 -2.54
CA GLY A 20 -5.71 16.02 -2.19
C GLY A 20 -5.30 14.56 -2.36
N PHE A 21 -4.01 14.26 -2.41
CA PHE A 21 -3.44 12.94 -2.10
C PHE A 21 -2.77 13.01 -0.73
N ASP A 22 -3.47 12.52 0.29
CA ASP A 22 -3.06 12.60 1.69
C ASP A 22 -3.25 11.24 2.36
N PRO A 23 -2.35 10.27 2.11
CA PRO A 23 -2.41 8.95 2.73
C PRO A 23 -2.16 9.03 4.24
N ASP A 24 -2.93 8.29 5.03
CA ASP A 24 -2.81 8.28 6.49
C ASP A 24 -1.55 7.51 6.98
N LEU A 25 -0.93 6.72 6.10
CA LEU A 25 0.19 5.82 6.41
C LEU A 25 1.31 5.98 5.38
N SER A 26 2.53 6.16 5.87
CA SER A 26 3.75 6.05 5.07
C SER A 26 4.03 4.58 4.66
N PRO A 27 4.85 4.35 3.62
CA PRO A 27 5.29 3.00 3.28
C PRO A 27 5.93 2.23 4.44
N ALA A 28 6.75 2.89 5.25
CA ALA A 28 7.38 2.28 6.42
C ALA A 28 6.34 1.78 7.43
N GLU A 29 5.35 2.62 7.77
CA GLU A 29 4.27 2.23 8.68
C GLU A 29 3.42 1.09 8.11
N MET A 30 3.15 1.08 6.80
CA MET A 30 2.44 -0.03 6.15
C MET A 30 3.21 -1.35 6.25
N LEU A 31 4.54 -1.31 6.14
CA LEU A 31 5.41 -2.49 6.30
C LEU A 31 5.46 -2.97 7.75
N GLU A 32 5.56 -2.06 8.71
CA GLU A 32 5.50 -2.37 10.15
C GLU A 32 4.16 -3.02 10.54
N LEU A 33 3.06 -2.52 9.97
CA LEU A 33 1.73 -3.10 10.17
C LEU A 33 1.54 -4.46 9.50
N GLY A 34 2.47 -4.85 8.61
CA GLY A 34 2.45 -6.12 7.90
C GLY A 34 1.32 -6.23 6.89
N VAL A 35 0.88 -5.13 6.29
CA VAL A 35 -0.39 -5.07 5.56
C VAL A 35 -0.47 -5.96 4.31
N PHE A 36 0.62 -6.59 3.87
CA PHE A 36 0.65 -7.50 2.70
C PHE A 36 1.19 -8.89 3.03
N GLY A 37 0.92 -9.40 4.23
CA GLY A 37 1.36 -10.73 4.67
C GLY A 37 2.88 -10.90 4.66
N GLY A 38 3.61 -9.80 4.79
CA GLY A 38 5.07 -9.73 4.86
C GLY A 38 5.89 -10.15 3.64
N CYS A 39 5.28 -10.64 2.56
CA CYS A 39 6.04 -11.15 1.40
C CYS A 39 6.23 -10.10 0.29
N TYR A 40 5.52 -8.96 0.34
CA TYR A 40 5.45 -8.04 -0.80
C TYR A 40 6.79 -7.38 -1.16
N MET A 41 7.60 -6.96 -0.17
CA MET A 41 8.85 -6.21 -0.39
C MET A 41 10.13 -7.05 -0.23
N THR A 42 10.03 -8.37 -0.02
CA THR A 42 11.18 -9.19 0.40
C THR A 42 12.25 -9.35 -0.68
N ASP A 43 11.89 -9.27 -1.96
CA ASP A 43 12.81 -9.33 -3.10
C ASP A 43 13.11 -7.94 -3.70
N CYS A 44 12.70 -6.85 -3.03
CA CYS A 44 13.00 -5.49 -3.46
C CYS A 44 13.41 -4.51 -2.35
N ARG A 45 14.05 -5.03 -1.30
CA ARG A 45 14.50 -4.21 -0.16
C ARG A 45 15.56 -3.18 -0.55
N ASP A 46 16.47 -3.54 -1.45
CA ASP A 46 17.59 -2.68 -1.85
C ASP A 46 17.16 -1.44 -2.68
N GLU A 47 15.90 -1.39 -3.11
CA GLU A 47 15.32 -0.25 -3.80
C GLU A 47 14.88 0.87 -2.83
N PHE A 48 14.65 0.57 -1.55
CA PHE A 48 14.07 1.48 -0.56
C PHE A 48 14.99 1.67 0.65
N PRO A 49 14.80 2.74 1.45
CA PRO A 49 15.62 3.01 2.63
C PRO A 49 15.61 1.83 3.61
N ALA A 50 16.79 1.45 4.11
CA ALA A 50 16.93 0.36 5.07
C ALA A 50 16.08 0.58 6.35
N ALA A 51 15.90 1.84 6.76
CA ALA A 51 15.09 2.23 7.91
C ALA A 51 13.62 1.79 7.79
N TRP A 52 13.06 1.71 6.58
CA TRP A 52 11.67 1.24 6.39
C TRP A 52 11.49 -0.23 6.77
N PHE A 53 12.58 -1.00 6.84
CA PHE A 53 12.54 -2.43 7.10
C PHE A 53 12.88 -2.81 8.54
N GLU A 54 13.34 -1.87 9.37
CA GLU A 54 13.84 -2.12 10.74
C GLU A 54 12.79 -2.79 11.65
N HIS A 55 11.53 -2.36 11.54
CA HIS A 55 10.39 -2.92 12.29
C HIS A 55 9.37 -3.62 11.38
N SER A 56 9.74 -3.85 10.11
CA SER A 56 8.82 -4.44 9.14
C SER A 56 8.50 -5.90 9.46
N LYS A 57 7.24 -6.29 9.30
CA LYS A 57 6.83 -7.70 9.37
C LYS A 57 7.08 -8.35 8.02
N LEU A 58 8.12 -9.17 7.92
CA LEU A 58 8.52 -9.84 6.69
C LEU A 58 8.28 -11.35 6.74
N SER A 59 7.84 -11.90 5.63
CA SER A 59 7.70 -13.35 5.40
C SER A 59 8.33 -13.69 4.05
N PRO A 60 9.66 -13.93 3.99
CA PRO A 60 10.35 -14.26 2.77
C PRO A 60 9.83 -15.55 2.12
N GLY A 61 9.57 -15.50 0.82
CA GLY A 61 9.21 -16.68 0.00
C GLY A 61 7.73 -17.06 0.00
N LYS A 62 6.94 -16.66 0.99
CA LYS A 62 5.50 -16.92 1.02
C LYS A 62 4.75 -15.87 1.85
N PRO A 63 3.55 -15.40 1.44
CA PRO A 63 2.71 -14.58 2.30
C PRO A 63 2.20 -15.34 3.53
N ASP A 64 2.20 -14.67 4.67
CA ASP A 64 1.61 -15.11 5.93
C ASP A 64 0.57 -14.10 6.42
N ASP A 65 -0.71 -14.45 6.28
CA ASP A 65 -1.82 -13.56 6.66
C ASP A 65 -1.86 -13.29 8.17
N SER A 66 -1.20 -14.10 9.02
CA SER A 66 -1.11 -13.83 10.46
C SER A 66 -0.26 -12.61 10.79
N LEU A 67 0.60 -12.17 9.84
CA LEU A 67 1.37 -10.94 9.97
C LEU A 67 0.56 -9.67 9.70
N ASN A 68 -0.56 -9.80 8.97
CA ASN A 68 -1.46 -8.67 8.74
C ASN A 68 -1.97 -8.13 10.06
N TYR A 69 -2.18 -6.82 10.17
CA TYR A 69 -2.70 -6.19 11.39
C TYR A 69 -3.99 -6.84 11.90
N PHE A 70 -4.93 -7.17 11.01
CA PHE A 70 -6.17 -7.87 11.36
C PHE A 70 -6.08 -9.40 11.24
N GLY A 71 -4.90 -9.97 10.93
CA GLY A 71 -4.69 -11.42 10.81
C GLY A 71 -5.48 -12.10 9.67
N ILE A 72 -5.95 -11.34 8.68
CA ILE A 72 -6.88 -11.83 7.64
C ILE A 72 -6.37 -11.46 6.25
N HIS A 73 -6.58 -12.36 5.28
CA HIS A 73 -6.35 -12.08 3.86
C HIS A 73 -7.35 -11.07 3.28
N ALA A 74 -6.87 -10.03 2.59
CA ALA A 74 -7.72 -9.01 1.98
C ALA A 74 -7.30 -8.56 0.57
N SER A 75 -6.33 -9.24 -0.06
CA SER A 75 -5.88 -8.93 -1.42
C SER A 75 -6.54 -9.84 -2.46
N GLN A 76 -6.47 -9.43 -3.72
CA GLN A 76 -6.76 -10.32 -4.85
C GLN A 76 -5.41 -10.83 -5.40
N PRO A 77 -5.36 -12.02 -6.01
CA PRO A 77 -4.15 -12.51 -6.65
C PRO A 77 -3.63 -11.55 -7.74
N LEU A 78 -2.31 -11.50 -7.91
CA LEU A 78 -1.66 -10.65 -8.92
C LEU A 78 -2.11 -10.97 -10.35
N SER A 79 -2.50 -12.23 -10.63
CA SER A 79 -3.10 -12.62 -11.93
C SER A 79 -4.36 -11.82 -12.24
N VAL A 80 -5.25 -11.67 -11.26
CA VAL A 80 -6.49 -10.88 -11.42
C VAL A 80 -6.17 -9.41 -11.71
N TRP A 81 -5.08 -8.88 -11.15
CA TRP A 81 -4.66 -7.49 -11.42
C TRP A 81 -4.12 -7.33 -12.84
N ARG A 82 -3.40 -8.33 -13.36
CA ARG A 82 -2.96 -8.37 -14.76
C ARG A 82 -4.15 -8.44 -15.70
N ASP A 83 -5.09 -9.36 -15.45
CA ASP A 83 -6.27 -9.55 -16.31
C ASP A 83 -7.14 -8.30 -16.39
N LYS A 84 -7.18 -7.51 -15.30
CA LYS A 84 -7.91 -6.23 -15.24
C LYS A 84 -7.10 -5.02 -15.75
N GLY A 85 -5.86 -5.21 -16.20
CA GLY A 85 -5.01 -4.11 -16.66
C GLY A 85 -4.67 -3.09 -15.57
N TRP A 86 -4.64 -3.51 -14.30
CA TRP A 86 -4.41 -2.60 -13.16
C TRP A 86 -2.93 -2.31 -12.90
N LEU A 87 -2.03 -3.11 -13.47
CA LEU A 87 -0.59 -2.97 -13.32
C LEU A 87 -0.03 -2.02 -14.38
N HIS A 88 0.91 -1.18 -13.98
CA HIS A 88 1.73 -0.41 -14.91
C HIS A 88 3.02 -1.18 -15.18
N GLN A 89 3.59 -1.10 -16.38
CA GLN A 89 4.84 -1.80 -16.71
C GLN A 89 6.00 -1.37 -15.80
N ASP A 90 5.99 -0.09 -15.42
CA ASP A 90 7.00 0.49 -14.56
C ASP A 90 6.77 0.06 -13.11
N ASP A 91 5.52 -0.16 -12.68
CA ASP A 91 5.16 -0.62 -11.32
C ASP A 91 4.44 -1.98 -11.38
N PRO A 92 5.16 -3.08 -11.69
CA PRO A 92 4.57 -4.40 -11.94
C PRO A 92 3.98 -5.06 -10.69
N ARG A 93 4.23 -4.51 -9.49
CA ARG A 93 3.60 -4.95 -8.24
C ARG A 93 2.36 -4.10 -7.89
N GLY A 94 2.06 -3.09 -8.70
CA GLY A 94 0.85 -2.29 -8.60
C GLY A 94 0.96 -1.13 -7.62
N TRP A 95 -0.19 -0.75 -7.05
CA TRP A 95 -0.36 0.50 -6.30
C TRP A 95 0.69 0.70 -5.19
N PHE A 96 1.01 -0.33 -4.40
CA PHE A 96 1.92 -0.12 -3.27
C PHE A 96 3.36 0.14 -3.73
N GLN A 97 3.82 -0.49 -4.82
CA GLN A 97 5.13 -0.19 -5.38
C GLN A 97 5.16 1.21 -5.99
N TRP A 98 4.10 1.60 -6.71
CA TRP A 98 3.94 2.97 -7.17
C TRP A 98 4.00 3.96 -6.00
N TYR A 99 3.29 3.68 -4.90
CA TYR A 99 3.24 4.54 -3.72
C TYR A 99 4.60 4.67 -3.06
N CYS A 100 5.33 3.57 -2.86
CA CYS A 100 6.70 3.61 -2.33
C CYS A 100 7.61 4.50 -3.17
N ARG A 101 7.57 4.37 -4.50
CA ARG A 101 8.41 5.20 -5.39
C ARG A 101 7.96 6.66 -5.41
N TYR A 102 6.66 6.91 -5.39
CA TYR A 102 6.08 8.25 -5.30
C TYR A 102 6.50 8.94 -4.00
N TYR A 103 6.42 8.22 -2.88
CA TYR A 103 6.86 8.65 -1.57
C TYR A 103 8.36 8.95 -1.54
N MET A 104 9.19 8.13 -2.22
CA MET A 104 10.62 8.41 -2.39
C MET A 104 10.92 9.67 -3.23
N GLY A 105 9.91 10.29 -3.85
CA GLY A 105 10.06 11.52 -4.64
C GLY A 105 9.99 11.32 -6.15
N ARG A 106 9.62 10.12 -6.65
CA ARG A 106 9.37 9.91 -8.07
C ARG A 106 8.07 10.63 -8.47
N ARG A 107 8.06 11.28 -9.63
CA ARG A 107 6.85 11.73 -10.32
C ARG A 107 6.74 11.00 -11.66
N HIS A 108 5.53 10.58 -12.01
CA HIS A 108 5.29 9.62 -13.08
C HIS A 108 4.00 9.93 -13.87
N PRO A 109 3.94 9.67 -15.18
CA PRO A 109 2.71 9.84 -15.97
C PRO A 109 1.48 9.04 -15.47
N ASP A 110 1.69 8.07 -14.56
CA ASP A 110 0.63 7.23 -13.98
C ASP A 110 0.08 7.79 -12.66
N ASP A 111 0.64 8.89 -12.15
CA ASP A 111 0.31 9.43 -10.82
C ASP A 111 -1.17 9.77 -10.68
N ASP A 112 -1.75 10.49 -11.64
CA ASP A 112 -3.16 10.88 -11.61
C ASP A 112 -4.11 9.68 -11.54
N ARG A 113 -3.78 8.60 -12.26
CA ARG A 113 -4.57 7.36 -12.26
C ARG A 113 -4.51 6.70 -10.88
N GLN A 114 -3.32 6.60 -10.28
CA GLN A 114 -3.13 5.94 -9.00
C GLN A 114 -3.74 6.73 -7.84
N ILE A 115 -3.58 8.06 -7.86
CA ILE A 115 -4.24 8.97 -6.92
C ILE A 115 -5.76 8.87 -7.07
N GLY A 116 -6.29 8.83 -8.30
CA GLY A 116 -7.72 8.64 -8.56
C GLY A 116 -8.25 7.34 -7.97
N ARG A 117 -7.51 6.23 -8.10
CA ARG A 117 -7.86 4.94 -7.47
C ARG A 117 -7.85 5.01 -5.95
N TRP A 118 -6.84 5.65 -5.37
CA TRP A 118 -6.74 5.88 -3.93
C TRP A 118 -7.94 6.71 -3.42
N ARG A 119 -8.29 7.82 -4.09
CA ARG A 119 -9.47 8.64 -3.73
C ARG A 119 -10.76 7.83 -3.80
N ALA A 120 -10.89 6.95 -4.80
CA ALA A 120 -12.07 6.11 -4.93
C ALA A 120 -12.29 5.17 -3.74
N MET A 121 -11.22 4.80 -3.01
CA MET A 121 -11.31 3.96 -1.81
C MET A 121 -11.99 4.67 -0.63
N ARG A 122 -12.07 6.00 -0.61
CA ARG A 122 -12.74 6.79 0.43
C ARG A 122 -14.19 6.36 0.68
N ARG A 123 -14.89 5.83 -0.33
CA ARG A 123 -16.24 5.26 -0.16
C ARG A 123 -16.28 4.12 0.87
N HIS A 124 -15.21 3.32 0.95
CA HIS A 124 -15.12 2.21 1.89
C HIS A 124 -14.88 2.68 3.33
N VAL A 125 -14.25 3.85 3.51
CA VAL A 125 -14.17 4.54 4.81
C VAL A 125 -15.56 4.96 5.27
N GLY A 126 -16.35 5.57 4.38
CA GLY A 126 -17.75 5.95 4.68
C GLY A 126 -18.63 4.75 5.06
N GLN A 127 -18.49 3.64 4.34
CA GLN A 127 -19.20 2.39 4.65
C GLN A 127 -18.86 1.82 6.02
N LEU A 128 -17.60 1.92 6.47
CA LEU A 128 -17.22 1.50 7.81
C LEU A 128 -17.85 2.40 8.86
N ARG A 129 -17.72 3.74 8.72
CA ARG A 129 -18.29 4.70 9.66
C ARG A 129 -19.82 4.58 9.81
N SER A 130 -20.52 4.19 8.76
CA SER A 130 -21.97 3.99 8.82
C SER A 130 -22.38 2.64 9.43
N ALA A 131 -21.52 1.63 9.34
CA ALA A 131 -21.89 0.24 9.66
C ALA A 131 -21.26 -0.28 10.94
N CYS A 132 -20.25 0.41 11.49
CA CYS A 132 -19.49 0.01 12.66
C CYS A 132 -19.53 1.10 13.72
N ASP A 133 -19.53 0.71 14.99
CA ASP A 133 -19.33 1.64 16.08
C ASP A 133 -17.90 2.20 16.07
N THR A 134 -17.76 3.46 16.48
CA THR A 134 -16.46 4.13 16.58
C THR A 134 -15.52 3.33 17.48
N GLY A 135 -14.36 2.93 16.94
CA GLY A 135 -13.35 2.17 17.69
C GLY A 135 -13.58 0.65 17.72
N ASP A 136 -14.69 0.12 17.18
CA ASP A 136 -14.88 -1.32 17.07
C ASP A 136 -14.04 -1.89 15.90
N LEU A 137 -12.83 -2.32 16.24
CA LEU A 137 -11.89 -2.96 15.33
C LEU A 137 -12.33 -4.36 14.88
N SER A 138 -13.27 -4.99 15.61
CA SER A 138 -13.80 -6.31 15.25
C SER A 138 -14.85 -6.23 14.14
N CYS A 139 -15.47 -5.06 13.94
CA CYS A 139 -16.41 -4.84 12.86
C CYS A 139 -15.71 -4.77 11.50
N ARG A 140 -16.14 -5.65 10.58
CA ARG A 140 -15.69 -5.72 9.17
C ARG A 140 -14.16 -5.76 8.99
N PRO A 141 -13.45 -6.70 9.64
CA PRO A 141 -11.99 -6.69 9.72
C PRO A 141 -11.32 -6.88 8.36
N ARG A 142 -11.94 -7.63 7.43
CA ARG A 142 -11.45 -7.74 6.04
C ARG A 142 -11.50 -6.40 5.28
N GLN A 143 -12.55 -5.60 5.48
CA GLN A 143 -12.66 -4.29 4.85
C GLN A 143 -11.66 -3.30 5.46
N ARG A 144 -11.46 -3.35 6.79
CA ARG A 144 -10.42 -2.58 7.48
C ARG A 144 -9.01 -2.96 6.98
N GLN A 145 -8.71 -4.24 6.88
CA GLN A 145 -7.44 -4.73 6.31
C GLN A 145 -7.25 -4.25 4.86
N ALA A 146 -8.29 -4.35 4.02
CA ALA A 146 -8.22 -3.85 2.65
C ALA A 146 -7.94 -2.35 2.58
N LEU A 147 -8.46 -1.53 3.49
CA LEU A 147 -8.15 -0.10 3.56
C LEU A 147 -6.69 0.18 3.94
N LEU A 148 -6.10 -0.64 4.81
CA LEU A 148 -4.67 -0.54 5.13
C LEU A 148 -3.81 -0.77 3.87
N HIS A 149 -4.24 -1.64 2.95
CA HIS A 149 -3.55 -1.84 1.66
C HIS A 149 -3.56 -0.60 0.76
N TRP A 150 -4.36 0.43 1.09
CA TRP A 150 -4.47 1.69 0.34
C TRP A 150 -4.04 2.89 1.21
N ALA A 151 -3.25 2.64 2.27
CA ALA A 151 -2.77 3.67 3.19
C ALA A 151 -3.87 4.51 3.86
N TYR A 152 -5.07 3.96 4.03
CA TYR A 152 -6.08 4.53 4.92
C TYR A 152 -5.97 3.85 6.28
N ASP A 153 -5.77 4.61 7.34
CA ASP A 153 -5.54 4.08 8.70
C ASP A 153 -6.88 3.66 9.33
N SER A 154 -7.35 2.48 8.94
CA SER A 154 -8.62 1.92 9.39
C SER A 154 -8.65 1.51 10.86
N ARG A 155 -7.51 1.63 11.58
CA ARG A 155 -7.43 1.43 13.03
C ARG A 155 -7.98 2.62 13.81
N LYS A 156 -8.02 3.79 13.16
CA LYS A 156 -8.48 5.06 13.74
C LYS A 156 -9.90 5.44 13.28
N LEU A 157 -10.56 4.57 12.51
CA LEU A 157 -11.89 4.78 11.93
C LEU A 157 -13.03 4.23 12.79
#